data_AF-A0AAX3X1Y3-F1
#
_entry.id   AF-A0AAX3X1Y3-F1
#
_cell.length_a   1.000
_cell.length_b   1.000
_cell.length_c   1.000
_cell.angle_alpha   90.00
_cell.angle_beta   90.00
_cell.angle_gamma   90.00
#
_symmetry.space_group_name_H-M   'P 1'
#
loop_
_entity.id
_entity.type
_entity.pdbx_description
1 polymer ?
#
loop_
_entity_poly.entity_id
_entity_poly.type
_entity_poly.pdbx_seq_one_letter_code
_entity_poly.pdbx_strand_id
1 'polypeptide(L)'
;MSRTVSIFYHSSIIAVSFVCGVIFFHIIGGPNAEPFILFIEPRLADGDRHSIFRLVLPVAVSVALVLLLATHSVLKVLVRVTVAIRATFFGFSSVFLLQKLEAFWVYTIWWFPFQLIYCILLLILCNLLVPAWSKRKIGKMVPGRTILLNFVAFFIIIVAEFIVISYVLK
;
A
#
# COMPACT_ATOMS: atom_id res chain seq x y z
N MET A 1 -19.25 14.77 -10.18
CA MET A 1 -19.35 13.30 -10.02
C MET A 1 -19.92 13.01 -8.64
N SER A 2 -20.84 12.06 -8.49
CA SER A 2 -21.34 11.71 -7.15
C SER A 2 -20.23 11.04 -6.34
N ARG A 3 -20.25 11.25 -5.01
CA ARG A 3 -19.25 10.70 -4.06
C ARG A 3 -19.11 9.18 -4.22
N THR A 4 -20.20 8.51 -4.54
CA THR A 4 -20.30 7.06 -4.78
C THR A 4 -19.41 6.60 -5.93
N VAL A 5 -19.44 7.27 -7.08
CA VAL A 5 -18.63 6.85 -8.25
C VAL A 5 -17.13 7.02 -7.98
N SER A 6 -16.75 8.04 -7.21
CA SER A 6 -15.36 8.23 -6.80
C SER A 6 -14.89 7.10 -5.89
N ILE A 7 -15.71 6.63 -4.95
CA ILE A 7 -15.36 5.50 -4.08
C ILE A 7 -15.16 4.23 -4.91
N PHE A 8 -16.11 3.90 -5.79
CA PHE A 8 -15.99 2.73 -6.67
C PHE A 8 -14.71 2.77 -7.50
N TYR A 9 -14.39 3.91 -8.12
CA TYR A 9 -13.18 4.05 -8.93
C TYR A 9 -11.90 3.74 -8.14
N HIS A 10 -11.76 4.28 -6.92
CA HIS A 10 -10.56 4.05 -6.09
C HIS A 10 -10.52 2.62 -5.54
N SER A 11 -11.66 2.06 -5.12
CA SER A 11 -11.74 0.67 -4.69
C SER A 11 -11.40 -0.31 -5.81
N SER A 12 -11.84 -0.03 -7.05
CA SER A 12 -11.48 -0.84 -8.22
C SER A 12 -9.99 -0.83 -8.51
N ILE A 13 -9.28 0.29 -8.31
CA ILE A 13 -7.81 0.33 -8.47
C ILE A 13 -7.16 -0.67 -7.50
N ILE A 14 -7.50 -0.63 -6.22
CA ILE A 14 -6.91 -1.56 -5.24
C ILE A 14 -7.29 -3.00 -5.58
N ALA A 15 -8.57 -3.27 -5.81
CA ALA A 15 -9.08 -4.63 -6.02
C ALA A 15 -8.49 -5.29 -7.28
N VAL A 16 -8.50 -4.58 -8.42
CA VAL A 16 -7.97 -5.11 -9.68
C VAL A 16 -6.46 -5.31 -9.57
N SER A 17 -5.71 -4.35 -9.02
CA SER A 17 -4.27 -4.49 -8.82
C SER A 17 -3.93 -5.66 -7.89
N PHE A 18 -4.66 -5.81 -6.78
CA PHE A 18 -4.51 -6.95 -5.88
C PHE A 18 -4.69 -8.28 -6.62
N VAL A 19 -5.77 -8.43 -7.39
CA VAL A 19 -6.03 -9.64 -8.19
C VAL A 19 -4.92 -9.88 -9.23
N CYS A 20 -4.43 -8.83 -9.90
CA CYS A 20 -3.26 -8.97 -10.78
C CYS A 20 -2.04 -9.52 -10.04
N GLY A 21 -1.80 -9.06 -8.80
CA GLY A 21 -0.74 -9.58 -7.95
C GLY A 21 -0.89 -11.07 -7.65
N VAL A 22 -2.11 -11.49 -7.31
CA VAL A 22 -2.44 -12.91 -7.09
C VAL A 22 -2.14 -13.74 -8.35
N ILE A 23 -2.58 -13.26 -9.52
CA ILE A 23 -2.34 -13.94 -10.81
C ILE A 23 -0.84 -14.01 -11.12
N PHE A 24 -0.08 -12.93 -10.92
CA PHE A 24 1.37 -12.91 -11.14
C PHE A 24 2.09 -13.97 -10.31
N PHE A 25 1.66 -14.18 -9.06
CA PHE A 25 2.22 -15.23 -8.21
C PHE A 25 2.01 -16.62 -8.80
N HIS A 26 0.81 -16.91 -9.28
CA HIS A 26 0.49 -18.18 -9.91
C HIS A 26 1.27 -18.42 -11.22
N ILE A 27 1.56 -17.36 -11.97
CA ILE A 27 2.37 -17.46 -13.20
C ILE A 27 3.85 -17.73 -12.89
N ILE A 28 4.42 -17.03 -11.91
CA ILE A 28 5.85 -17.17 -11.55
C ILE A 28 6.10 -18.50 -10.80
N GLY A 29 5.14 -18.92 -9.98
CA GLY A 29 5.24 -20.09 -9.11
C GLY A 29 5.97 -19.78 -7.80
N GLY A 30 5.55 -20.44 -6.72
CA GLY A 30 6.04 -20.20 -5.35
C GLY A 30 7.57 -20.23 -5.18
N PRO A 31 8.30 -21.24 -5.71
CA PRO A 31 9.75 -21.37 -5.54
C PRO A 31 10.54 -20.20 -6.13
N ASN A 32 10.08 -19.65 -7.26
CA ASN A 32 10.74 -18.53 -7.95
C ASN A 32 10.27 -17.18 -7.39
N ALA A 33 9.05 -17.12 -6.85
CA ALA A 33 8.48 -15.90 -6.29
C ALA A 33 9.06 -15.55 -4.92
N GLU A 34 9.33 -16.54 -4.06
CA GLU A 34 9.84 -16.33 -2.69
C GLU A 34 11.08 -15.41 -2.61
N PRO A 35 12.19 -15.64 -3.33
CA PRO A 35 13.36 -14.76 -3.23
C PRO A 35 13.04 -13.31 -3.68
N PHE A 36 12.17 -13.14 -4.68
CA PHE A 36 11.75 -11.82 -5.13
C PHE A 36 10.88 -11.10 -4.09
N ILE A 37 9.98 -11.83 -3.43
CA ILE A 37 9.14 -11.30 -2.34
C ILE A 37 10.02 -10.87 -1.17
N LEU A 38 10.93 -11.73 -0.72
CA LEU A 38 11.79 -11.45 0.42
C LEU A 38 12.80 -10.33 0.13
N PHE A 39 13.18 -10.13 -1.13
CA PHE A 39 14.01 -8.99 -1.53
C PHE A 39 13.26 -7.65 -1.38
N ILE A 40 12.01 -7.57 -1.85
CA ILE A 40 11.21 -6.34 -1.79
C ILE A 40 10.64 -6.12 -0.38
N GLU A 41 10.25 -7.20 0.29
CA GLU A 41 9.53 -7.18 1.55
C GLU A 41 10.14 -8.21 2.52
N PRO A 42 11.33 -7.90 3.05
CA PRO A 42 12.07 -8.82 3.92
C PRO A 42 11.39 -9.09 5.26
N ARG A 43 10.38 -8.30 5.64
CA ARG A 43 9.54 -8.56 6.82
C ARG A 43 8.77 -9.86 6.75
N LEU A 44 8.58 -10.41 5.56
CA LEU A 44 7.91 -11.69 5.36
C LEU A 44 8.83 -12.88 5.68
N ALA A 45 10.11 -12.64 5.98
CA ALA A 45 11.02 -13.65 6.51
C ALA A 45 10.73 -13.91 8.00
N ASP A 46 10.86 -15.17 8.42
CA ASP A 46 10.44 -15.63 9.75
C ASP A 46 11.21 -15.03 10.93
N GLY A 47 12.47 -14.62 10.73
CA GLY A 47 13.35 -14.14 11.82
C GLY A 47 13.38 -12.63 12.06
N ASP A 48 12.79 -11.80 11.19
CA ASP A 48 13.10 -10.36 11.14
C ASP A 48 11.85 -9.45 11.16
N ARG A 49 10.73 -9.99 11.63
CA ARG A 49 9.40 -9.34 11.60
C ARG A 49 9.31 -8.11 12.52
N HIS A 50 10.11 -8.06 13.59
CA HIS A 50 10.02 -7.00 14.62
C HIS A 50 10.85 -5.75 14.33
N SER A 51 11.64 -5.73 13.25
CA SER A 51 12.47 -4.57 12.93
C SER A 51 11.61 -3.37 12.52
N ILE A 52 11.60 -2.32 13.36
CA ILE A 52 10.88 -1.05 13.10
C ILE A 52 11.31 -0.44 11.76
N PHE A 53 12.60 -0.51 11.43
CA PHE A 53 13.12 0.00 10.17
C PHE A 53 12.50 -0.71 8.97
N ARG A 54 12.41 -2.03 9.01
CA ARG A 54 11.78 -2.81 7.93
C ARG A 54 10.28 -2.56 7.85
N LEU A 55 9.63 -2.17 8.96
CA LEU A 55 8.21 -1.81 9.00
C LEU A 55 7.92 -0.47 8.33
N VAL A 56 8.71 0.55 8.68
CA VAL A 56 8.49 1.92 8.20
C VAL A 56 8.98 2.10 6.76
N LEU A 57 10.10 1.46 6.39
CA LEU A 57 10.78 1.72 5.12
C LEU A 57 9.89 1.53 3.87
N PRO A 58 9.15 0.43 3.69
CA PRO A 58 8.35 0.22 2.48
C PRO A 58 7.19 1.22 2.34
N VAL A 59 6.61 1.62 3.48
CA VAL A 59 5.55 2.63 3.54
C VAL A 59 6.14 4.01 3.22
N ALA A 60 7.26 4.36 3.85
CA ALA A 60 7.96 5.62 3.63
C ALA A 60 8.41 5.78 2.17
N VAL A 61 8.97 4.73 1.57
CA VAL A 61 9.36 4.72 0.14
C VAL A 61 8.13 4.94 -0.76
N SER A 62 7.02 4.27 -0.49
CA SER A 62 5.78 4.42 -1.26
C SER A 62 5.23 5.85 -1.18
N VAL A 63 5.23 6.44 0.03
CA VAL A 63 4.83 7.82 0.27
C VAL A 63 5.77 8.80 -0.43
N ALA A 64 7.09 8.61 -0.32
CA ALA A 64 8.09 9.44 -0.96
C ALA A 64 7.96 9.43 -2.49
N LEU A 65 7.73 8.26 -3.10
CA LEU A 65 7.47 8.14 -4.53
C LEU A 65 6.22 8.91 -4.95
N VAL A 66 5.13 8.79 -4.20
CA VAL A 66 3.89 9.55 -4.47
C VAL A 66 4.15 11.06 -4.39
N LEU A 67 4.87 11.55 -3.38
CA LEU A 67 5.20 12.97 -3.23
C LEU A 67 6.09 13.49 -4.36
N LEU A 68 7.14 12.74 -4.71
CA LEU A 68 8.09 13.09 -5.78
C LEU A 68 7.36 13.18 -7.12
N LEU A 69 6.58 12.15 -7.47
CA LEU A 69 5.83 12.10 -8.73
C LEU A 69 4.72 13.16 -8.78
N ALA A 70 4.08 13.46 -7.64
CA ALA A 70 3.03 14.48 -7.58
C ALA A 70 3.57 15.91 -7.81
N THR A 71 4.86 16.14 -7.51
CA THR A 71 5.52 17.43 -7.73
C THR A 71 5.67 17.75 -9.22
N HIS A 72 5.74 16.74 -10.08
CA HIS A 72 5.99 16.88 -11.51
C HIS A 72 4.69 16.83 -12.31
N SER A 73 4.38 17.88 -13.08
CA SER A 73 3.13 17.99 -13.85
C SER A 73 2.89 16.84 -14.85
N VAL A 74 3.96 16.36 -15.49
CA VAL A 74 3.93 15.27 -16.48
C VAL A 74 3.73 13.89 -15.83
N LEU A 75 4.24 13.68 -14.61
CA LEU A 75 4.24 12.38 -13.94
C LEU A 75 2.99 12.13 -13.08
N LYS A 76 2.03 13.07 -13.09
CA LYS A 76 0.77 12.99 -12.34
C LYS A 76 -0.04 11.71 -12.59
N VAL A 77 0.04 11.15 -13.79
CA VAL A 77 -0.60 9.87 -14.12
C VAL A 77 0.10 8.71 -13.40
N LEU A 78 1.43 8.75 -13.31
CA LEU A 78 2.24 7.70 -12.69
C LEU A 78 2.04 7.61 -11.17
N VAL A 79 1.61 8.69 -10.52
CA VAL A 79 1.28 8.70 -9.09
C VAL A 79 0.27 7.60 -8.73
N ARG A 80 -0.76 7.38 -9.55
CA ARG A 80 -1.74 6.29 -9.33
C ARG A 80 -1.17 4.93 -9.65
N VAL A 81 -0.29 4.86 -10.65
CA VAL A 81 0.41 3.63 -11.03
C VAL A 81 1.27 3.14 -9.87
N THR A 82 1.93 4.03 -9.12
CA THR A 82 2.69 3.65 -7.91
C THR A 82 1.82 2.95 -6.88
N VAL A 83 0.60 3.46 -6.64
CA VAL A 83 -0.32 2.82 -5.68
C VAL A 83 -0.84 1.49 -6.21
N ALA A 84 -1.12 1.41 -7.51
CA ALA A 84 -1.47 0.17 -8.18
C ALA A 84 -0.35 -0.89 -8.05
N ILE A 85 0.91 -0.51 -8.30
CA ILE A 85 2.08 -1.40 -8.12
C ILE A 85 2.16 -1.90 -6.67
N ARG A 86 1.97 -1.02 -5.69
CA ARG A 86 1.98 -1.42 -4.28
C ARG A 86 0.84 -2.39 -3.95
N ALA A 87 -0.37 -2.14 -4.46
CA ALA A 87 -1.51 -3.05 -4.31
C ALA A 87 -1.30 -4.40 -5.01
N THR A 88 -0.64 -4.42 -6.17
CA THR A 88 -0.22 -5.64 -6.85
C THR A 88 0.77 -6.42 -5.99
N PHE A 89 1.78 -5.76 -5.44
CA PHE A 89 2.74 -6.44 -4.57
C PHE A 89 2.10 -6.96 -3.27
N PHE A 90 1.11 -6.23 -2.74
CA PHE A 90 0.27 -6.69 -1.64
C PHE A 90 -0.47 -8.00 -1.98
N GLY A 91 -1.11 -8.10 -3.15
CA GLY A 91 -1.74 -9.34 -3.61
C GLY A 91 -0.75 -10.48 -3.81
N PHE A 92 0.39 -10.18 -4.44
CA PHE A 92 1.47 -11.15 -4.68
C PHE A 92 1.98 -11.78 -3.38
N SER A 93 2.27 -10.95 -2.38
CA SER A 93 2.75 -11.39 -1.05
C SER A 93 1.66 -12.09 -0.23
N SER A 94 0.39 -11.79 -0.47
CA SER A 94 -0.74 -12.42 0.22
C SER A 94 -0.84 -13.91 -0.13
N VAL A 95 -0.66 -14.27 -1.40
CA VAL A 95 -0.65 -15.68 -1.83
C VAL A 95 0.52 -16.43 -1.21
N PHE A 96 1.70 -15.80 -1.17
CA PHE A 96 2.88 -16.38 -0.53
C PHE A 96 2.64 -16.75 0.94
N LEU A 97 2.06 -15.84 1.73
CA LEU A 97 1.73 -16.12 3.13
C LEU A 97 0.65 -17.20 3.27
N LEU A 98 -0.36 -17.19 2.40
CA LEU A 98 -1.44 -18.18 2.46
C LEU A 98 -0.97 -19.60 2.08
N GLN A 99 0.07 -19.72 1.26
CA GLN A 99 0.66 -21.02 0.92
C GLN A 99 1.51 -21.60 2.06
N LYS A 100 2.09 -20.75 2.92
CA LYS A 100 2.72 -21.19 4.16
C LYS A 100 1.62 -21.47 5.18
N LEU A 101 1.21 -22.73 5.33
CA LEU A 101 0.12 -23.17 6.22
C LEU A 101 0.20 -22.60 7.64
N GLU A 102 1.41 -22.38 8.17
CA GLU A 102 1.63 -21.81 9.51
C GLU A 102 1.43 -20.28 9.58
N ALA A 103 1.30 -19.60 8.45
CA ALA A 103 1.22 -18.14 8.35
C ALA A 103 -0.21 -17.61 8.07
N PHE A 104 -1.25 -18.45 8.16
CA PHE A 104 -2.64 -17.99 7.93
C PHE A 104 -3.06 -16.87 8.91
N TRP A 105 -2.70 -17.00 10.18
CA TRP A 105 -2.98 -15.98 11.21
C TRP A 105 -2.16 -14.71 10.98
N VAL A 106 -0.90 -14.87 10.60
CA VAL A 106 0.01 -13.78 10.24
C VAL A 106 -0.55 -12.99 9.06
N TYR A 107 -1.11 -13.68 8.07
CA TYR A 107 -1.80 -13.07 6.94
C TYR A 107 -3.05 -12.30 7.39
N THR A 108 -3.95 -12.95 8.11
CA THR A 108 -5.29 -12.42 8.38
C THR A 108 -5.28 -11.27 9.39
N ILE A 109 -4.48 -11.38 10.45
CA ILE A 109 -4.45 -10.40 11.55
C ILE A 109 -3.53 -9.21 11.21
N TRP A 110 -2.43 -9.46 10.51
CA TRP A 110 -1.41 -8.45 10.25
C TRP A 110 -1.29 -8.09 8.78
N TRP A 111 -0.89 -9.01 7.90
CA TRP A 111 -0.54 -8.61 6.54
C TRP A 111 -1.70 -7.96 5.78
N PHE A 112 -2.85 -8.62 5.72
CA PHE A 112 -4.00 -8.16 4.95
C PHE A 112 -4.56 -6.80 5.41
N PRO A 113 -4.97 -6.63 6.68
CA PRO A 113 -5.63 -5.39 7.11
C PRO A 113 -4.71 -4.18 7.02
N PHE A 114 -3.45 -4.30 7.44
CA PHE A 114 -2.53 -3.17 7.44
C PHE A 114 -2.12 -2.76 6.02
N GLN A 115 -1.79 -3.71 5.14
CA GLN A 115 -1.44 -3.39 3.75
C GLN A 115 -2.62 -2.78 2.98
N LEU A 116 -3.84 -3.26 3.23
CA LEU A 116 -5.06 -2.68 2.64
C LEU A 116 -5.24 -1.22 3.08
N ILE A 117 -5.12 -0.94 4.38
CA ILE A 117 -5.24 0.43 4.91
C ILE A 117 -4.17 1.34 4.32
N TYR A 118 -2.92 0.88 4.21
CA TYR A 118 -1.86 1.67 3.57
C TYR A 118 -2.18 2.01 2.10
N CYS A 119 -2.71 1.06 1.34
CA CYS A 119 -3.13 1.31 -0.05
C CYS A 119 -4.25 2.37 -0.11
N ILE A 120 -5.21 2.32 0.82
CA ILE A 120 -6.28 3.32 0.93
C ILE A 120 -5.70 4.70 1.26
N LEU A 121 -4.83 4.81 2.28
CA LEU A 121 -4.21 6.06 2.68
C LEU A 121 -3.33 6.66 1.57
N LEU A 122 -2.63 5.82 0.81
CA LEU A 122 -1.88 6.23 -0.38
C LEU A 122 -2.81 6.75 -1.48
N LEU A 123 -3.92 6.09 -1.78
CA LEU A 123 -4.90 6.61 -2.76
C LEU A 123 -5.51 7.93 -2.31
N ILE A 124 -5.82 8.09 -1.02
CA ILE A 124 -6.28 9.35 -0.45
C ILE A 124 -5.22 10.43 -0.66
N LEU A 125 -3.94 10.13 -0.36
CA LEU A 125 -2.82 11.04 -0.59
C LEU A 125 -2.73 11.45 -2.06
N CYS A 126 -2.79 10.48 -2.97
CA CYS A 126 -2.76 10.70 -4.41
C CYS A 126 -3.90 11.61 -4.87
N ASN A 127 -5.12 11.41 -4.36
CA ASN A 127 -6.27 12.23 -4.75
C ASN A 127 -6.24 13.64 -4.15
N LEU A 128 -5.64 13.81 -2.96
CA LEU A 128 -5.40 15.12 -2.36
C LEU A 128 -4.38 15.93 -3.16
N LEU A 129 -3.27 15.31 -3.58
CA LEU A 129 -2.19 15.95 -4.31
C LEU A 129 -2.50 16.14 -5.81
N VAL A 130 -3.08 15.11 -6.43
CA VAL A 130 -3.34 15.03 -7.87
C VAL A 130 -4.78 14.54 -8.08
N PRO A 131 -5.80 15.42 -8.04
CA PRO A 131 -7.18 15.00 -8.21
C PRO A 131 -7.45 14.41 -9.60
N ALA A 132 -8.14 13.26 -9.66
CA ALA A 132 -8.27 12.43 -10.88
C ALA A 132 -8.98 13.10 -12.06
N TRP A 133 -9.85 14.07 -11.81
CA TRP A 133 -10.79 14.60 -12.81
C TRP A 133 -10.80 16.12 -12.85
N SER A 134 -9.73 16.78 -12.40
CA SER A 134 -9.77 18.21 -12.22
C SER A 134 -9.17 18.97 -13.39
N LYS A 135 -10.04 19.63 -14.15
CA LYS A 135 -9.79 20.97 -14.73
C LYS A 135 -9.61 22.01 -13.59
N ARG A 136 -8.86 21.69 -12.52
CA ARG A 136 -8.59 22.64 -11.43
C ARG A 136 -7.79 23.75 -12.07
N LYS A 137 -8.33 24.96 -12.09
CA LYS A 137 -7.51 26.17 -12.25
C LYS A 137 -6.35 26.02 -11.26
N ILE A 138 -5.14 26.02 -11.82
CA ILE A 138 -3.88 26.10 -11.08
C ILE A 138 -4.06 27.23 -10.05
N GLY A 139 -4.07 26.91 -8.75
CA GLY A 139 -4.21 27.93 -7.68
C GLY A 139 -5.22 27.65 -6.56
N LYS A 140 -6.12 26.65 -6.64
CA LYS A 140 -6.92 26.27 -5.46
C LYS A 140 -6.07 25.48 -4.47
N MET A 141 -5.65 26.16 -3.41
CA MET A 141 -4.87 25.64 -2.29
C MET A 141 -5.56 24.40 -1.71
N VAL A 142 -4.86 23.26 -1.70
CA VAL A 142 -5.31 22.07 -0.97
C VAL A 142 -5.23 22.41 0.51
N PRO A 143 -6.27 22.17 1.32
CA PRO A 143 -6.20 22.43 2.75
C PRO A 143 -5.09 21.57 3.36
N GLY A 144 -3.98 22.20 3.75
CA GLY A 144 -2.82 21.52 4.34
C GLY A 144 -3.19 20.67 5.56
N ARG A 145 -4.27 21.05 6.27
CA ARG A 145 -4.87 20.27 7.35
C ARG A 145 -5.26 18.85 6.92
N THR A 146 -5.84 18.66 5.74
CA THR A 146 -6.27 17.33 5.28
C THR A 146 -5.08 16.45 4.90
N ILE A 147 -4.04 17.05 4.32
CA ILE A 147 -2.78 16.35 4.04
C ILE A 147 -2.12 15.93 5.35
N LEU A 148 -2.04 16.83 6.33
CA LEU A 148 -1.52 16.55 7.66
C LEU A 148 -2.29 15.42 8.34
N LEU A 149 -3.63 15.45 8.31
CA LEU A 149 -4.46 14.38 8.87
C LEU A 149 -4.18 13.02 8.21
N ASN A 150 -3.88 13.00 6.91
CA ASN A 150 -3.50 11.76 6.24
C ASN A 150 -2.15 11.22 6.73
N PHE A 151 -1.16 12.09 6.96
CA PHE A 151 0.11 11.69 7.57
C PHE A 151 -0.04 11.21 9.01
N VAL A 152 -0.90 11.86 9.80
CA VAL A 152 -1.24 11.40 11.16
C VAL A 152 -1.88 10.01 11.11
N ALA A 153 -2.77 9.75 10.14
CA ALA A 153 -3.34 8.42 9.95
C ALA A 153 -2.27 7.37 9.60
N PHE A 154 -1.33 7.68 8.69
CA PHE A 154 -0.18 6.78 8.43
C PHE A 154 0.60 6.44 9.70
N PHE A 155 0.90 7.45 10.52
CA PHE A 155 1.63 7.26 11.77
C PHE A 155 0.87 6.36 12.76
N ILE A 156 -0.44 6.61 12.95
CA ILE A 156 -1.27 5.79 13.83
C ILE A 156 -1.29 4.33 13.37
N ILE A 157 -1.43 4.09 12.06
CA ILE A 157 -1.47 2.73 11.50
C ILE A 157 -0.12 2.03 11.64
N ILE A 158 1.00 2.73 11.46
CA ILE A 158 2.35 2.19 11.71
C ILE A 158 2.52 1.75 13.17
N VAL A 159 2.08 2.58 14.11
CA VAL A 159 2.13 2.25 15.54
C VAL A 159 1.23 1.06 15.86
N ALA A 160 0.02 1.03 15.32
CA ALA A 160 -0.90 -0.09 15.50
C ALA A 160 -0.34 -1.39 14.90
N GLU A 161 0.29 -1.33 13.72
CA GLU A 161 0.95 -2.47 13.08
C GLU A 161 2.06 -3.02 13.97
N PHE A 162 2.91 -2.12 14.49
CA PHE A 162 3.99 -2.49 15.38
C PHE A 162 3.49 -3.16 16.66
N ILE A 163 2.41 -2.67 17.26
CA ILE A 163 1.78 -3.28 18.43
C ILE A 163 1.25 -4.67 18.10
N VAL A 164 0.55 -4.85 16.97
CA VAL A 164 -0.01 -6.15 16.58
C VAL A 164 1.12 -7.18 16.36
N ILE A 165 2.17 -6.82 15.62
CA ILE A 165 3.31 -7.73 15.41
C ILE A 165 3.98 -8.08 16.74
N SER A 166 4.19 -7.12 17.64
CA SER A 166 4.98 -7.33 18.85
C SER A 166 4.24 -8.06 19.97
N TYR A 167 2.91 -7.88 20.06
CA TYR A 167 2.11 -8.38 21.19
C TYR A 167 1.08 -9.45 20.81
N VAL A 168 0.60 -9.49 19.57
CA VAL A 168 -0.45 -10.44 19.15
C VAL A 168 0.13 -11.63 18.41
N LEU A 169 1.13 -11.42 17.54
CA LEU A 169 1.71 -12.45 16.68
C LEU A 169 3.05 -13.00 17.18
N LYS A 170 3.16 -13.17 18.50
CA LYS A 170 4.34 -13.75 19.16
C LYS A 170 4.58 -15.21 18.80
#